data_AF-A0A1X7VBF5-F1
#
_entry.id   AF-A0A1X7VBF5-F1
#
_cell.length_a   1.000
_cell.length_b   1.000
_cell.length_c   1.000
_cell.angle_alpha   90.00
_cell.angle_beta   90.00
_cell.angle_gamma   90.00
#
_symmetry.space_group_name_H-M   'P 1'
#
loop_
_entity.id
_entity.type
_entity.pdbx_description
1 polymer ?
#
loop_
_entity_poly.entity_id
_entity_poly.type
_entity_poly.pdbx_seq_one_letter_code
_entity_poly.pdbx_strand_id
1 'polypeptide(L)'
;KSDSIIREQLDLGIVVPVSDSEEPCSKLHYLPHHAVVRYDTTTTKLRIVYDASAKSGGPSFNECFHMGHSLNQKIFDILFCFRVHAIALIAYIEKAFLMVQIAEQDQDILRFLWIKDFNDEKTELVELQFTRVVYYIPVQFGTEVEAAAWNLKNVATSQSDIL
;
A
#
# COMPACT_ATOMS: atom_id res chain seq x y z
N LYS A 1 -3.74 -14.72 -15.64
CA LYS A 1 -4.17 -14.71 -14.21
C LYS A 1 -3.55 -13.54 -13.44
N SER A 2 -2.29 -13.19 -13.66
CA SER A 2 -1.69 -11.99 -13.05
C SER A 2 -2.26 -10.70 -13.66
N ASP A 3 -2.50 -10.66 -14.97
CA ASP A 3 -3.07 -9.49 -15.64
C ASP A 3 -4.45 -9.09 -15.13
N SER A 4 -5.30 -10.05 -14.76
CA SER A 4 -6.62 -9.73 -14.19
C SER A 4 -6.49 -9.00 -12.85
N ILE A 5 -5.43 -9.26 -12.08
CA ILE A 5 -5.17 -8.57 -10.80
C ILE A 5 -4.75 -7.13 -11.08
N ILE A 6 -3.84 -6.90 -12.04
CA ILE A 6 -3.38 -5.55 -12.38
C ILE A 6 -4.50 -4.74 -13.03
N ARG A 7 -5.35 -5.35 -13.87
CA ARG A 7 -6.55 -4.69 -14.42
C ARG A 7 -7.52 -4.24 -13.32
N GLU A 8 -7.80 -5.10 -12.35
CA GLU A 8 -8.62 -4.71 -11.18
C GLU A 8 -7.96 -3.54 -10.42
N GLN A 9 -6.64 -3.55 -10.25
CA GLN A 9 -5.93 -2.47 -9.58
C GLN A 9 -5.96 -1.15 -10.37
N LEU A 10 -5.93 -1.20 -11.69
CA LEU A 10 -6.10 -0.04 -12.57
C LEU A 10 -7.52 0.52 -12.44
N ASP A 11 -8.53 -0.34 -12.48
CA ASP A 11 -9.94 0.07 -12.36
C ASP A 11 -10.25 0.71 -11.00
N LEU A 12 -9.61 0.22 -9.94
CA LEU A 12 -9.72 0.77 -8.59
C LEU A 12 -8.84 2.01 -8.35
N GLY A 13 -8.03 2.42 -9.34
CA GLY A 13 -7.09 3.53 -9.23
C GLY A 13 -6.06 3.33 -8.12
N ILE A 14 -5.62 2.09 -7.88
CA ILE A 14 -4.53 1.72 -6.97
C ILE A 14 -3.19 1.88 -7.68
N VAL A 15 -3.17 1.55 -8.97
CA VAL A 15 -2.05 1.76 -9.88
C VAL A 15 -2.51 2.59 -11.06
N VAL A 16 -1.62 3.41 -11.60
CA VAL A 16 -1.89 4.28 -12.75
C VAL A 16 -0.67 4.19 -13.69
N PRO A 17 -0.87 4.22 -15.03
CA PRO A 17 0.24 4.33 -15.97
C PRO A 17 1.00 5.64 -15.77
N VAL A 18 2.32 5.56 -15.86
CA VAL A 18 3.19 6.74 -15.84
C VAL A 18 2.95 7.53 -17.13
N SER A 19 2.81 8.86 -17.01
CA SER A 19 2.68 9.76 -18.16
C SER A 19 4.03 9.95 -18.85
N ASP A 20 4.13 9.68 -20.16
CA ASP A 20 5.36 9.90 -20.95
C ASP A 20 5.79 11.38 -21.03
N SER A 21 4.90 12.31 -20.65
CA SER A 21 5.10 13.76 -20.74
C SER A 21 5.69 14.40 -19.47
N GLU A 22 5.80 13.66 -18.37
CA GLU A 22 6.27 14.19 -17.09
C GLU A 22 7.72 13.77 -16.87
N GLU A 23 8.62 14.76 -16.72
CA GLU A 23 9.96 14.44 -16.25
C GLU A 23 9.85 13.81 -14.87
N PRO A 24 10.55 12.68 -14.61
CA PRO A 24 10.46 12.01 -13.33
C PRO A 24 10.86 12.99 -12.23
N CYS A 25 10.14 12.93 -11.10
CA CYS A 25 10.54 13.63 -9.89
C CYS A 25 12.00 13.27 -9.56
N SER A 26 12.69 14.15 -8.83
CA SER A 26 14.12 14.00 -8.48
C SER A 26 14.52 12.65 -7.87
N LYS A 27 13.55 11.83 -7.43
CA LYS A 27 13.72 10.49 -6.87
C LYS A 27 12.91 9.49 -7.69
N LEU A 28 13.59 8.59 -8.38
CA LEU A 28 12.99 7.54 -9.22
C LEU A 28 13.48 6.17 -8.75
N HIS A 29 12.58 5.22 -8.56
CA HIS A 29 12.92 3.85 -8.20
C HIS A 29 11.91 2.85 -8.74
N TYR A 30 12.39 1.70 -9.22
CA TYR A 30 11.55 0.61 -9.72
C TYR A 30 11.57 -0.57 -8.75
N LEU A 31 10.37 -0.98 -8.33
CA LEU A 31 10.17 -2.15 -7.48
C LEU A 31 10.14 -3.42 -8.35
N PRO A 32 11.10 -4.34 -8.17
CA PRO A 32 11.00 -5.65 -8.78
C PRO A 32 9.82 -6.40 -8.17
N HIS A 33 9.13 -7.18 -8.98
CA HIS A 33 7.96 -7.93 -8.56
C HIS A 33 7.93 -9.32 -9.17
N HIS A 34 7.27 -10.25 -8.49
CA HIS A 34 7.07 -11.60 -8.96
C HIS A 34 5.74 -12.16 -8.48
N ALA A 35 5.21 -13.14 -9.22
CA ALA A 35 3.96 -13.78 -8.87
C ALA A 35 4.20 -14.99 -7.95
N VAL A 36 3.51 -15.03 -6.81
CA VAL A 36 3.54 -16.13 -5.84
C VAL A 36 2.21 -16.85 -5.85
N VAL A 37 2.24 -18.16 -6.05
CA VAL A 37 1.06 -19.03 -5.96
C VAL A 37 1.11 -19.75 -4.61
N ARG A 38 0.06 -19.54 -3.81
CA ARG A 38 -0.13 -20.25 -2.55
C ARG A 38 -1.07 -21.43 -2.75
N TYR A 39 -0.53 -22.64 -2.62
CA TYR A 39 -1.26 -23.91 -2.78
C TYR A 39 -1.89 -24.41 -1.46
N ASP A 40 -1.61 -23.75 -0.35
CA ASP A 40 -1.88 -24.15 1.04
C ASP A 40 -3.22 -23.65 1.60
N THR A 41 -4.06 -23.00 0.79
CA THR A 41 -5.37 -22.48 1.21
C THR A 41 -6.49 -22.95 0.30
N THR A 42 -7.71 -23.05 0.84
CA THR A 42 -8.94 -23.50 0.15
C THR A 42 -9.25 -22.69 -1.11
N THR A 43 -8.65 -21.51 -1.27
CA THR A 43 -8.65 -20.72 -2.50
C THR A 43 -7.20 -20.49 -2.93
N THR A 44 -6.76 -21.13 -4.02
CA THR A 44 -5.41 -20.91 -4.59
C THR A 44 -5.32 -19.47 -5.13
N LYS A 45 -5.00 -18.50 -4.26
CA LYS A 45 -4.96 -17.08 -4.62
C LYS A 45 -3.55 -16.72 -5.08
N LEU A 46 -3.38 -16.49 -6.38
CA LEU A 46 -2.22 -15.83 -6.96
C LEU A 46 -2.05 -14.44 -6.34
N ARG A 47 -0.83 -14.08 -5.93
CA ARG A 47 -0.49 -12.74 -5.41
C ARG A 47 0.74 -12.21 -6.14
N ILE A 48 0.76 -10.91 -6.39
CA ILE A 48 1.94 -10.21 -6.90
C ILE A 48 2.68 -9.67 -5.67
N VAL A 49 3.96 -9.99 -5.54
CA VAL A 49 4.82 -9.56 -4.44
C VAL A 49 5.86 -8.60 -5.00
N TYR A 50 5.98 -7.43 -4.35
CA TYR A 50 6.97 -6.41 -4.66
C TYR A 50 8.12 -6.53 -3.67
N ASP A 51 9.35 -6.58 -4.18
CA ASP A 51 10.55 -6.72 -3.35
C ASP A 51 11.24 -5.37 -3.17
N ALA A 52 10.91 -4.71 -2.05
CA ALA A 52 11.51 -3.45 -1.63
C ALA A 52 12.94 -3.61 -1.03
N SER A 53 13.42 -4.84 -0.86
CA SER A 53 14.75 -5.14 -0.35
C SER A 53 15.79 -5.37 -1.44
N ALA A 54 15.32 -5.55 -2.68
CA ALA A 54 16.17 -5.74 -3.84
C ALA A 54 17.11 -4.54 -4.06
N LYS A 55 18.35 -4.86 -4.46
CA LYS A 55 19.40 -3.89 -4.76
C LYS A 55 19.83 -4.03 -6.21
N SER A 56 19.96 -2.91 -6.91
CA SER A 56 20.45 -2.87 -8.29
C SER A 56 21.38 -1.67 -8.46
N GLY A 57 22.68 -1.87 -8.28
CA GLY A 57 23.69 -0.82 -8.43
C GLY A 57 23.65 0.31 -7.39
N GLY A 58 22.77 0.23 -6.39
CA GLY A 58 22.57 1.23 -5.34
C GLY A 58 21.87 0.65 -4.10
N PRO A 59 21.58 1.49 -3.09
CA PRO A 59 20.82 1.09 -1.90
C PRO A 59 19.42 0.60 -2.28
N SER A 60 18.86 -0.33 -1.51
CA SER A 60 17.47 -0.76 -1.72
C SER A 60 16.48 0.32 -1.31
N PHE A 61 15.21 0.18 -1.74
CA PHE A 61 14.13 1.04 -1.27
C PHE A 61 14.11 1.10 0.26
N ASN A 62 14.15 -0.06 0.93
CA ASN A 62 14.15 -0.13 2.40
C ASN A 62 15.34 0.58 3.07
N GLU A 63 16.49 0.68 2.40
CA GLU A 63 17.68 1.37 2.94
C GLU A 63 17.60 2.89 2.75
N CYS A 64 16.95 3.35 1.69
CA CYS A 64 16.68 4.77 1.48
C CYS A 64 15.50 5.26 2.32
N PHE A 65 14.62 4.33 2.70
CA PHE A 65 13.38 4.62 3.36
C PHE A 65 13.59 4.77 4.89
N HIS A 66 13.50 5.99 5.39
CA HIS A 66 13.53 6.26 6.82
C HIS A 66 12.19 5.88 7.45
N MET A 67 12.19 4.85 8.30
CA MET A 67 11.01 4.51 9.07
C MET A 67 10.70 5.62 10.09
N GLY A 68 9.52 6.22 9.95
CA GLY A 68 8.97 7.14 10.94
C GLY A 68 8.64 6.46 12.27
N HIS A 69 8.18 7.25 13.25
CA HIS A 69 7.72 6.71 14.52
C HIS A 69 6.56 5.72 14.31
N SER A 70 6.62 4.59 15.02
CA SER A 70 5.57 3.57 14.94
C SER A 70 4.22 4.14 15.39
N LEU A 71 3.26 4.18 14.48
CA LEU A 71 1.86 4.53 14.75
C LEU A 71 1.07 3.41 15.42
N ASN A 72 1.68 2.23 15.60
CA ASN A 72 1.02 1.12 16.29
C ASN A 72 0.80 1.47 17.77
N GLN A 73 -0.46 1.52 18.17
CA GLN A 73 -0.82 1.56 19.59
C GLN A 73 -0.30 0.30 20.28
N LYS A 74 0.12 0.44 21.55
CA LYS A 74 0.53 -0.74 22.31
C LYS A 74 -0.69 -1.62 22.51
N ILE A 75 -0.53 -2.92 22.24
CA ILE A 75 -1.60 -3.91 22.41
C ILE A 75 -2.16 -3.84 23.85
N PHE A 76 -1.30 -3.60 24.84
CA PHE A 76 -1.72 -3.40 26.23
C PHE A 76 -2.70 -2.23 26.42
N ASP A 77 -2.45 -1.10 25.78
CA ASP A 77 -3.31 0.09 25.88
C ASP A 77 -4.68 -0.20 25.26
N ILE A 78 -4.69 -0.90 24.10
CA ILE A 78 -5.92 -1.36 23.46
C ILE A 78 -6.69 -2.29 24.42
N LEU A 79 -6.06 -3.37 24.91
CA LEU A 79 -6.70 -4.33 25.81
C LEU A 79 -7.18 -3.70 27.11
N PHE A 80 -6.50 -2.67 27.60
CA PHE A 80 -6.91 -1.93 28.79
C PHE A 80 -8.20 -1.15 28.51
N CYS A 81 -8.30 -0.41 27.41
CA CYS A 81 -9.54 0.28 27.01
C CYS A 81 -10.73 -0.69 26.87
N PHE A 82 -10.50 -1.87 26.28
CA PHE A 82 -11.53 -2.92 26.17
C PHE A 82 -12.05 -3.42 27.54
N ARG A 83 -11.26 -3.30 28.61
CA ARG A 83 -11.66 -3.70 29.97
C ARG A 83 -12.30 -2.59 30.78
N VAL A 84 -12.07 -1.33 30.42
CA VAL A 84 -12.63 -0.17 31.15
C VAL A 84 -14.10 0.05 30.79
N HIS A 85 -14.50 -0.23 29.55
CA HIS A 85 -15.87 -0.02 29.09
C HIS A 85 -16.69 -1.31 29.14
N ALA A 86 -17.98 -1.17 29.48
CA ALA A 86 -18.91 -2.30 29.56
C ALA A 86 -19.26 -2.92 28.18
N ILE A 87 -19.06 -2.15 27.11
CA ILE A 87 -19.35 -2.54 25.72
C ILE A 87 -18.16 -2.15 24.87
N ALA A 88 -17.73 -3.06 24.00
CA ALA A 88 -16.68 -2.80 23.02
C ALA A 88 -17.16 -3.16 21.61
N LEU A 89 -16.86 -2.30 20.65
CA LEU A 89 -17.15 -2.51 19.23
C LEU A 89 -15.87 -2.93 18.51
N ILE A 90 -15.96 -3.99 17.71
CA ILE A 90 -14.86 -4.50 16.90
C ILE A 90 -15.32 -4.46 15.45
N ALA A 91 -14.52 -3.81 14.60
CA ALA A 91 -14.74 -3.80 13.16
C ALA A 91 -13.44 -4.15 12.44
N TYR A 92 -13.56 -4.94 11.37
CA TYR A 92 -12.45 -5.21 10.47
C TYR A 92 -12.55 -4.28 9.26
N ILE A 93 -11.49 -3.53 8.99
CA ILE A 93 -11.40 -2.71 7.78
C ILE A 93 -10.67 -3.54 6.72
N GLU A 94 -11.44 -4.07 5.77
CA GLU A 94 -10.85 -4.78 4.64
C GLU A 94 -10.00 -3.80 3.81
N LYS A 95 -8.77 -4.22 3.47
CA LYS A 95 -7.85 -3.45 2.62
C LYS A 95 -7.55 -2.02 3.13
N ALA A 96 -7.46 -1.82 4.45
CA ALA A 96 -7.23 -0.51 5.07
C ALA A 96 -6.07 0.30 4.47
N PHE A 97 -4.97 -0.35 4.07
CA PHE A 97 -3.83 0.32 3.42
C PHE A 97 -4.19 1.04 2.12
N LEU A 98 -5.13 0.49 1.34
CA LEU A 98 -5.59 1.11 0.10
C LEU A 98 -6.40 2.39 0.36
N MET A 99 -6.83 2.66 1.59
CA MET A 99 -7.50 3.91 1.93
C MET A 99 -6.51 5.09 2.08
N VAL A 100 -5.21 4.81 2.19
CA VAL A 100 -4.17 5.83 2.30
C VAL A 100 -3.59 6.13 0.93
N GLN A 101 -3.62 7.41 0.54
CA GLN A 101 -3.03 7.90 -0.71
C GLN A 101 -1.54 8.20 -0.51
N ILE A 102 -0.76 8.00 -1.58
CA ILE A 102 0.65 8.37 -1.64
C ILE A 102 0.72 9.79 -2.23
N ALA A 103 1.50 10.66 -1.58
CA ALA A 103 1.77 11.99 -2.10
C ALA A 103 2.35 11.91 -3.52
N GLU A 104 1.84 12.73 -4.44
CA GLU A 104 2.22 12.69 -5.87
C GLU A 104 3.75 12.72 -6.09
N GLN A 105 4.46 13.48 -5.23
CA GLN A 105 5.91 13.65 -5.23
C GLN A 105 6.69 12.35 -4.94
N ASP A 106 6.07 11.40 -4.25
CA ASP A 106 6.67 10.14 -3.80
C ASP A 106 6.22 8.93 -4.64
N GLN A 107 5.24 9.10 -5.53
CA GLN A 107 4.72 8.00 -6.38
C GLN A 107 5.79 7.44 -7.31
N ASP A 108 6.72 8.29 -7.76
CA ASP A 108 7.83 7.90 -8.65
C ASP A 108 8.85 6.95 -8.01
N ILE A 109 8.87 6.87 -6.68
CA ILE A 109 9.73 5.94 -5.93
C ILE A 109 9.09 4.53 -5.89
N LEU A 110 7.80 4.44 -6.22
CA LEU A 110 6.97 3.25 -6.14
C LEU A 110 6.50 2.81 -7.53
N ARG A 111 7.35 2.97 -8.55
CA ARG A 111 7.09 2.48 -9.90
C ARG A 111 7.40 0.99 -10.02
N PHE A 112 6.78 0.33 -10.97
CA PHE A 112 7.12 -1.03 -11.38
C PHE A 112 6.79 -1.23 -12.87
N LEU A 113 7.48 -2.17 -13.48
CA LEU A 113 7.26 -2.52 -14.89
C LEU A 113 6.20 -3.61 -15.00
N TRP A 114 5.34 -3.55 -16.01
CA TRP A 114 4.35 -4.59 -16.28
C TRP A 114 4.32 -4.97 -17.75
N ILE A 115 4.07 -6.24 -18.03
CA ILE A 115 3.91 -6.77 -19.39
C ILE A 115 2.41 -6.99 -19.64
N LYS A 116 1.85 -6.26 -20.59
CA LYS A 116 0.38 -6.22 -20.82
C LYS A 116 -0.17 -7.49 -21.46
N ASP A 117 0.67 -8.21 -22.21
CA ASP A 117 0.36 -9.53 -22.76
C ASP A 117 1.67 -10.29 -23.06
N PHE A 118 1.78 -11.52 -22.54
CA PHE A 118 2.95 -12.38 -22.81
C PHE A 118 2.82 -13.16 -24.12
N ASN A 119 1.62 -13.17 -24.71
CA ASN A 119 1.30 -14.00 -25.87
C ASN A 119 1.32 -13.22 -27.20
N ASP A 120 1.55 -11.91 -27.14
CA ASP A 120 1.62 -11.05 -28.31
C ASP A 120 3.08 -10.92 -28.80
N GLU A 121 3.31 -10.95 -30.11
CA GLU A 121 4.65 -10.88 -30.71
C GLU A 121 5.34 -9.53 -30.42
N LYS A 122 4.55 -8.50 -30.08
CA LYS A 122 5.01 -7.23 -29.52
C LYS A 122 4.62 -7.15 -28.06
N THR A 123 5.50 -7.62 -27.19
CA THR A 123 5.37 -7.44 -25.74
C THR A 123 5.45 -5.95 -25.40
N GLU A 124 4.31 -5.32 -25.13
CA GLU A 124 4.25 -3.93 -24.64
C GLU A 124 4.64 -3.90 -23.16
N LEU A 125 5.82 -3.33 -22.87
CA LEU A 125 6.26 -2.99 -21.53
C LEU A 125 5.61 -1.67 -21.12
N VAL A 126 4.91 -1.69 -19.99
CA VAL A 126 4.21 -0.53 -19.43
C VAL A 126 4.82 -0.18 -18.08
N GLU A 127 5.04 1.10 -17.83
CA GLU A 127 5.42 1.60 -16.52
C GLU A 127 4.17 1.97 -15.72
N LEU A 128 4.04 1.39 -14.54
CA LEU A 128 2.94 1.64 -13.62
C LEU A 128 3.48 2.22 -12.30
N GLN A 129 2.72 3.11 -11.68
CA GLN A 129 3.04 3.67 -10.36
C GLN A 129 1.90 3.45 -9.37
N PHE A 130 2.24 3.32 -8.09
CA PHE A 130 1.27 3.24 -7.01
C PHE A 130 0.77 4.61 -6.59
N THR A 131 -0.53 4.76 -6.48
CA THR A 131 -1.19 5.95 -5.93
C THR A 131 -1.64 5.75 -4.48
N ARG A 132 -1.67 4.50 -4.00
CA ARG A 132 -2.14 4.09 -2.67
C ARG A 132 -1.12 3.21 -1.98
N VAL A 133 -1.12 3.21 -0.65
CA VAL A 133 -0.22 2.39 0.15
C VAL A 133 -0.52 0.91 -0.06
N VAL A 134 0.51 0.14 -0.41
CA VAL A 134 0.41 -1.31 -0.62
C VAL A 134 1.13 -2.05 0.50
N TYR A 135 0.55 -3.17 0.90
CA TYR A 135 1.14 -4.05 1.89
C TYR A 135 2.56 -4.48 1.45
N TYR A 136 3.50 -4.57 2.38
CA TYR A 136 4.94 -4.88 2.20
C TYR A 136 5.88 -3.74 1.78
N ILE A 137 5.38 -2.52 1.57
CA ILE A 137 6.23 -1.35 1.29
C ILE A 137 6.14 -0.40 2.49
N PRO A 138 7.24 -0.08 3.17
CA PRO A 138 7.22 0.93 4.22
C PRO A 138 6.96 2.29 3.57
N VAL A 139 5.89 2.99 3.99
CA VAL A 139 5.51 4.30 3.46
C VAL A 139 5.70 5.36 4.53
N GLN A 140 6.14 6.56 4.12
CA GLN A 140 6.37 7.65 5.05
C GLN A 140 5.00 8.20 5.37
N PHE A 141 4.50 7.86 6.55
CA PHE A 141 3.26 8.41 7.04
C PHE A 141 3.52 9.87 7.44
N GLY A 142 3.47 10.77 6.45
CA GLY A 142 3.25 12.18 6.67
C GLY A 142 1.85 12.44 7.21
N THR A 143 1.64 13.66 7.68
CA THR A 143 0.46 14.27 8.33
C THR A 143 -0.94 13.87 7.84
N GLU A 144 -1.07 13.27 6.67
CA GLU A 144 -2.36 12.82 6.11
C GLU A 144 -2.91 11.57 6.81
N VAL A 145 -2.04 10.66 7.29
CA VAL A 145 -2.51 9.53 8.12
C VAL A 145 -2.79 9.99 9.54
N GLU A 146 -2.17 11.07 10.03
CA GLU A 146 -2.65 11.73 11.24
C GLU A 146 -4.08 12.26 11.04
N ALA A 147 -4.44 12.79 9.87
CA ALA A 147 -5.82 13.19 9.59
C ALA A 147 -6.79 12.01 9.53
N ALA A 148 -6.41 10.87 8.92
CA ALA A 148 -7.22 9.65 8.91
C ALA A 148 -7.34 9.02 10.32
N ALA A 149 -6.25 8.99 11.09
CA ALA A 149 -6.22 8.54 12.48
C ALA A 149 -6.96 9.51 13.42
N TRP A 150 -6.93 10.81 13.14
CA TRP A 150 -7.70 11.85 13.83
C TRP A 150 -9.19 11.71 13.53
N ASN A 151 -9.57 11.44 12.27
CA ASN A 151 -10.95 11.12 11.91
C ASN A 151 -11.44 9.86 12.61
N LEU A 152 -10.63 8.80 12.68
CA LEU A 152 -10.97 7.58 13.43
C LEU A 152 -11.05 7.83 14.96
N LYS A 153 -10.14 8.62 15.52
CA LYS A 153 -10.18 9.03 16.93
C LYS A 153 -11.44 9.87 17.24
N ASN A 154 -11.83 10.79 16.36
CA ASN A 154 -13.01 11.64 16.57
C ASN A 154 -14.32 10.88 16.41
N VAL A 155 -14.38 9.88 15.53
CA VAL A 155 -15.55 8.99 15.44
C VAL A 155 -15.73 8.20 16.75
N ALA A 156 -14.64 7.78 17.40
CA ALA A 156 -14.70 7.14 18.71
C ALA A 156 -15.03 8.12 19.86
N THR A 157 -14.65 9.39 19.74
CA THR A 157 -14.89 10.41 20.78
C THR A 157 -16.29 11.05 20.65
N SER A 158 -16.88 11.10 19.45
CA SER A 158 -18.25 11.61 19.26
C SER A 158 -19.33 10.69 19.84
N GLN A 159 -19.01 9.41 20.13
CA GLN A 159 -19.93 8.49 20.79
C GLN A 159 -19.90 8.58 22.33
N SER A 160 -18.90 9.24 22.93
CA SER A 160 -18.93 9.52 24.37
C SER A 160 -19.81 10.71 24.76
N ASP A 161 -20.31 11.48 23.79
CA ASP A 161 -21.20 12.64 24.03
C ASP A 161 -22.70 12.33 23.80
N ILE A 162 -23.06 11.07 23.53
CA ILE A 162 -24.46 10.62 23.29
C ILE A 162 -24.91 9.53 24.30
N LEU A 163 -24.19 9.35 25.42
CA LEU A 163 -24.62 8.56 26.59
C LEU A 163 -24.36 9.33 27.87
#